data_AF-A0A3A3GRL2-F1
#
_entry.id   AF-A0A3A3GRL2-F1
#
_cell.length_a   1.000
_cell.length_b   1.000
_cell.length_c   1.000
_cell.angle_alpha   90.00
_cell.angle_beta   90.00
_cell.angle_gamma   90.00
#
_symmetry.space_group_name_H-M   'P 1'
#
loop_
_entity.id
_entity.type
_entity.pdbx_description
1 polymer ?
#
loop_
_entity_poly.entity_id
_entity_poly.type
_entity_poly.pdbx_seq_one_letter_code
_entity_poly.pdbx_strand_id
1 'polypeptide(L)'
;MRPRQFRTGPVLTVLLFLLVLWPAMQLYGMLKPSHTSSDPLVMLYEVAQFQISLWQGTMQEAKRYESTAPLNKVKLVAYSANYTHDRLVRAVGSDRLAPLPGLSRFVEFITVLQISGDRQLTDLEREVLEQAAAIAPELSDCYSGLFHSSGKIIGSKNEALQAADQRLAETLERYFHPE
;
A
#
# COMPACT_ATOMS: atom_id res chain seq x y z
N MET A 1 28.76 68.13 -18.66
CA MET A 1 28.38 66.73 -18.31
C MET A 1 29.30 65.78 -19.08
N ARG A 2 30.22 65.07 -18.40
CA ARG A 2 31.10 64.06 -19.04
C ARG A 2 30.55 62.65 -18.75
N PRO A 3 30.42 61.76 -19.75
CA PRO A 3 29.90 60.42 -19.51
C PRO A 3 30.97 59.56 -18.83
N ARG A 4 30.58 58.88 -17.74
CA ARG A 4 31.42 57.87 -17.08
C ARG A 4 31.61 56.70 -18.04
N GLN A 5 32.82 56.56 -18.58
CA GLN A 5 33.23 55.35 -19.29
C GLN A 5 33.24 54.19 -18.28
N PHE A 6 32.22 53.33 -18.36
CA PHE A 6 32.21 52.05 -17.67
C PHE A 6 33.40 51.23 -18.21
N ARG A 7 34.27 50.76 -17.32
CA ARG A 7 35.35 49.82 -17.64
C ARG A 7 34.72 48.51 -18.10
N THR A 8 34.49 48.38 -19.40
CA THR A 8 33.85 47.24 -20.07
C THR A 8 34.67 45.96 -20.01
N GLY A 9 36.01 46.07 -19.90
CA GLY A 9 36.93 44.93 -19.83
C GLY A 9 36.64 43.93 -18.71
N PRO A 10 36.71 44.32 -17.41
CA PRO A 10 36.49 43.39 -16.30
C PRO A 10 35.04 42.89 -16.22
N VAL A 11 34.07 43.71 -16.63
CA VAL A 11 32.64 43.33 -16.62
C VAL A 11 32.38 42.20 -17.62
N LEU A 12 32.98 42.26 -18.81
CA LEU A 12 32.83 41.22 -19.83
C LEU A 12 33.46 39.89 -19.38
N THR A 13 34.62 39.94 -18.73
CA THR A 13 35.30 38.74 -18.21
C THR A 13 34.50 38.06 -17.10
N VAL A 14 33.92 38.84 -16.18
CA VAL A 14 33.06 38.31 -15.12
C VAL A 14 31.79 37.71 -15.70
N LEU A 15 31.18 38.35 -16.71
CA LEU A 15 30.01 37.83 -17.42
C LEU A 15 30.30 36.50 -18.13
N LEU A 16 31.43 36.40 -18.83
CA LEU A 16 31.88 35.16 -19.46
C LEU A 16 32.11 34.05 -18.43
N PHE A 17 32.71 34.38 -17.28
CA PHE A 17 32.96 33.42 -16.21
C PHE A 17 31.63 32.89 -15.62
N LEU A 18 30.66 33.78 -15.38
CA LEU A 18 29.31 33.41 -14.92
C LEU A 18 28.57 32.54 -15.95
N LEU A 19 28.69 32.88 -17.24
CA LEU A 19 28.05 32.15 -18.33
C LEU A 19 28.60 30.73 -18.53
N VAL A 20 29.82 30.47 -18.07
CA VAL A 20 30.43 29.13 -18.11
C VAL A 20 30.21 28.37 -16.80
N LEU A 21 30.37 29.03 -15.63
CA LEU A 21 30.18 28.37 -14.34
C LEU A 21 28.73 27.94 -14.10
N TRP A 22 27.76 28.73 -14.55
CA TRP A 22 26.35 28.43 -14.37
C TRP A 22 25.93 27.10 -15.03
N PRO A 23 26.14 26.88 -16.35
CA PRO A 23 25.83 25.60 -16.98
C PRO A 23 26.72 24.46 -16.48
N ALA A 24 27.97 24.73 -16.09
CA ALA A 24 28.84 23.71 -15.50
C ALA A 24 28.30 23.21 -14.14
N MET A 25 27.78 24.10 -13.29
CA MET A 25 27.09 23.72 -12.05
C MET A 25 25.80 22.94 -12.34
N GLN A 26 25.05 23.32 -13.37
CA GLN A 26 23.82 22.62 -13.76
C GLN A 26 24.10 21.20 -14.30
N LEU A 27 25.14 21.06 -15.13
CA LEU A 27 25.65 19.75 -15.61
C LEU A 27 26.18 18.88 -14.47
N TYR A 28 26.92 19.47 -13.53
CA TYR A 28 27.38 18.76 -12.34
C TYR A 28 26.20 18.30 -11.47
N GLY A 29 25.15 19.10 -11.35
CA GLY A 29 23.90 18.72 -10.66
C GLY A 29 23.14 17.59 -11.36
N MET A 30 23.22 17.47 -12.69
CA MET A 30 22.63 16.36 -13.45
C MET A 30 23.47 15.07 -13.38
N LEU A 31 24.79 15.20 -13.26
CA LEU A 31 25.72 14.06 -13.16
C LEU A 31 25.87 13.55 -11.72
N LYS A 32 25.61 14.40 -10.73
CA LYS A 32 25.49 13.97 -9.34
C LYS A 32 24.13 13.27 -9.22
N PRO A 33 24.08 11.96 -8.89
CA PRO A 33 22.80 11.31 -8.63
C PRO A 33 22.10 12.11 -7.53
N SER A 34 21.05 12.84 -7.91
CA SER A 34 20.24 13.61 -6.98
C SER A 34 19.78 12.65 -5.89
N HIS A 35 19.99 13.05 -4.64
CA HIS A 35 19.40 12.49 -3.41
C HIS A 35 18.42 11.36 -3.66
N THR A 36 18.77 10.14 -3.21
CA THR A 36 17.93 8.95 -3.03
C THR A 36 16.45 9.27 -3.19
N SER A 37 15.97 9.35 -4.43
CA SER A 37 14.54 9.41 -4.69
C SER A 37 14.06 8.03 -4.30
N SER A 38 13.47 7.90 -3.10
CA SER A 38 12.88 6.63 -2.68
C SER A 38 12.02 6.15 -3.84
N ASP A 39 12.29 4.93 -4.30
CA ASP A 39 11.60 4.35 -5.44
C ASP A 39 10.09 4.44 -5.18
N PRO A 40 9.29 5.11 -6.04
CA PRO A 40 7.85 5.26 -5.84
C PRO A 40 7.12 3.94 -5.60
N LEU A 41 7.67 2.84 -6.14
CA LEU A 41 7.15 1.51 -5.95
C LEU A 41 7.40 1.00 -4.52
N VAL A 42 8.58 1.29 -3.95
CA VAL A 42 8.88 0.99 -2.54
C VAL A 42 7.95 1.78 -1.62
N MET A 43 7.72 3.07 -1.88
CA MET A 43 6.75 3.85 -1.11
C MET A 43 5.33 3.29 -1.20
N LEU A 44 4.90 2.88 -2.39
CA LEU A 44 3.58 2.26 -2.58
C LEU A 44 3.46 0.93 -1.82
N TYR A 45 4.52 0.13 -1.80
CA TYR A 45 4.60 -1.09 -1.01
C TYR A 45 4.52 -0.78 0.49
N GLU A 46 5.29 0.18 1.01
CA GLU A 46 5.25 0.57 2.43
C GLU A 46 3.85 0.99 2.87
N VAL A 47 3.15 1.75 2.02
CA VAL A 47 1.75 2.13 2.26
C VAL A 47 0.85 0.89 2.27
N ALA A 48 0.97 0.01 1.28
CA ALA A 48 0.12 -1.19 1.21
C ALA A 48 0.37 -2.14 2.39
N GLN A 49 1.64 -2.36 2.76
CA GLN A 49 2.03 -3.13 3.94
C GLN A 49 1.42 -2.51 5.21
N PHE A 50 1.53 -1.19 5.38
CA PHE A 50 0.93 -0.51 6.52
C PHE A 50 -0.58 -0.70 6.59
N GLN A 51 -1.30 -0.60 5.46
CA GLN A 51 -2.75 -0.83 5.42
C GLN A 51 -3.11 -2.28 5.80
N ILE A 52 -2.32 -3.26 5.35
CA ILE A 52 -2.52 -4.68 5.70
C ILE A 52 -2.27 -4.90 7.21
N SER A 53 -1.24 -4.28 7.78
CA SER A 53 -0.99 -4.34 9.23
C SER A 53 -2.09 -3.65 10.05
N LEU A 54 -2.63 -2.53 9.57
CA LEU A 54 -3.80 -1.91 10.18
C LEU A 54 -5.01 -2.85 10.13
N TRP A 55 -5.23 -3.50 9.00
CA TRP A 55 -6.33 -4.46 8.85
C TRP A 55 -6.19 -5.61 9.83
N GLN A 56 -5.01 -6.23 9.94
CA GLN A 56 -4.71 -7.23 10.97
C GLN A 56 -5.05 -6.74 12.38
N GLY A 57 -4.64 -5.52 12.73
CA GLY A 57 -4.94 -4.90 14.03
C GLY A 57 -6.46 -4.79 14.27
N THR A 58 -7.20 -4.28 13.29
CA THR A 58 -8.67 -4.18 13.39
C THR A 58 -9.36 -5.55 13.43
N MET A 59 -8.80 -6.57 12.79
CA MET A 59 -9.34 -7.93 12.84
C MET A 59 -9.17 -8.55 14.24
N GLN A 60 -8.09 -8.25 14.96
CA GLN A 60 -7.95 -8.72 16.35
C GLN A 60 -8.97 -8.07 17.29
N GLU A 61 -9.35 -6.82 17.03
CA GLU A 61 -10.47 -6.18 17.73
C GLU A 61 -11.82 -6.81 17.32
N ALA A 62 -12.00 -7.08 16.02
CA ALA A 62 -13.25 -7.57 15.45
C ALA A 62 -13.70 -8.92 16.02
N LYS A 63 -12.77 -9.78 16.45
CA LYS A 63 -13.07 -11.05 17.15
C LYS A 63 -13.98 -10.90 18.37
N ARG A 64 -13.99 -9.70 18.97
CA ARG A 64 -14.74 -9.40 20.20
C ARG A 64 -16.04 -8.65 19.93
N TYR A 65 -16.36 -8.37 18.68
CA TYR A 65 -17.57 -7.62 18.35
C TYR A 65 -18.79 -8.55 18.43
N GLU A 66 -19.84 -8.06 19.06
CA GLU A 66 -21.11 -8.77 19.21
C GLU A 66 -22.18 -8.24 18.25
N SER A 67 -21.95 -7.07 17.65
CA SER A 67 -22.89 -6.42 16.73
C SER A 67 -22.22 -5.93 15.44
N THR A 68 -23.04 -5.58 14.46
CA THR A 68 -22.60 -5.11 13.14
C THR A 68 -22.16 -3.65 13.13
N ALA A 69 -22.56 -2.84 14.12
CA ALA A 69 -22.14 -1.42 14.24
C ALA A 69 -20.62 -1.19 14.19
N PRO A 70 -19.78 -1.82 15.03
CA PRO A 70 -18.34 -1.57 15.05
C PRO A 70 -17.61 -2.11 13.80
N LEU A 71 -18.25 -3.00 13.02
CA LEU A 71 -17.65 -3.54 11.79
C LEU A 71 -17.41 -2.50 10.70
N ASN A 72 -18.02 -1.31 10.79
CA ASN A 72 -17.75 -0.25 9.81
C ASN A 72 -16.28 0.20 9.83
N LYS A 73 -15.64 0.21 11.01
CA LYS A 73 -14.20 0.48 11.14
C LYS A 73 -13.40 -0.56 10.35
N VAL A 74 -13.70 -1.84 10.56
CA VAL A 74 -13.01 -2.96 9.93
C VAL A 74 -13.20 -2.93 8.40
N LYS A 75 -14.42 -2.64 7.94
CA LYS A 75 -14.75 -2.48 6.51
C LYS A 75 -13.91 -1.40 5.83
N LEU A 76 -13.79 -0.22 6.47
CA LEU A 76 -13.02 0.90 5.92
C LEU A 76 -11.53 0.57 5.82
N VAL A 77 -10.96 -0.08 6.84
CA VAL A 77 -9.56 -0.49 6.81
C VAL A 77 -9.33 -1.59 5.75
N ALA A 78 -10.22 -2.58 5.66
CA ALA A 78 -10.17 -3.62 4.63
C ALA A 78 -10.26 -3.03 3.22
N TYR A 79 -11.17 -2.08 3.00
CA TYR A 79 -11.29 -1.37 1.72
C TYR A 79 -10.01 -0.63 1.36
N SER A 80 -9.41 0.08 2.32
CA SER A 80 -8.14 0.81 2.12
C SER A 80 -6.98 -0.15 1.79
N ALA A 81 -6.90 -1.28 2.50
CA ALA A 81 -5.89 -2.32 2.26
C ALA A 81 -6.05 -2.95 0.87
N ASN A 82 -7.28 -3.31 0.48
CA ASN A 82 -7.58 -3.85 -0.83
C ASN A 82 -7.23 -2.85 -1.94
N TYR A 83 -7.67 -1.59 -1.79
CA TYR A 83 -7.42 -0.53 -2.77
C TYR A 83 -5.92 -0.27 -2.96
N THR A 84 -5.15 -0.21 -1.88
CA THR A 84 -3.71 0.06 -1.96
C THR A 84 -2.94 -1.12 -2.55
N HIS A 85 -3.30 -2.36 -2.19
CA HIS A 85 -2.74 -3.55 -2.80
C HIS A 85 -3.07 -3.64 -4.30
N ASP A 86 -4.32 -3.37 -4.72
CA ASP A 86 -4.70 -3.32 -6.14
C ASP A 86 -3.86 -2.33 -6.95
N ARG A 87 -3.53 -1.18 -6.36
CA ARG A 87 -2.63 -0.20 -6.99
C ARG A 87 -1.22 -0.74 -7.11
N LEU A 88 -0.73 -1.45 -6.11
CA LEU A 88 0.58 -2.10 -6.15
C LEU A 88 0.62 -3.20 -7.23
N VAL A 89 -0.41 -4.03 -7.33
CA VAL A 89 -0.54 -5.05 -8.40
C VAL A 89 -0.51 -4.40 -9.78
N ARG A 90 -1.24 -3.29 -9.97
CA ARG A 90 -1.23 -2.55 -11.25
C ARG A 90 0.13 -1.92 -11.57
N ALA A 91 0.88 -1.49 -10.56
CA ALA A 91 2.20 -0.90 -10.74
C ALA A 91 3.28 -1.96 -11.03
N VAL A 92 3.20 -3.13 -10.39
CA VAL A 92 4.19 -4.21 -10.53
C VAL A 92 3.87 -5.15 -11.71
N GLY A 93 2.58 -5.33 -12.00
CA GLY A 93 2.04 -6.30 -12.96
C GLY A 93 1.51 -7.56 -12.27
N SER A 94 0.36 -8.04 -12.73
CA SER A 94 -0.31 -9.25 -12.22
C SER A 94 0.53 -10.53 -12.37
N ASP A 95 1.49 -10.53 -13.29
CA ASP A 95 2.38 -11.67 -13.52
C ASP A 95 3.45 -11.82 -12.43
N ARG A 96 3.64 -10.76 -11.61
CA ARG A 96 4.70 -10.69 -10.59
C ARG A 96 4.16 -10.55 -9.17
N LEU A 97 2.96 -10.00 -9.01
CA LEU A 97 2.26 -9.88 -7.73
C LEU A 97 0.85 -10.45 -7.90
N ALA A 98 0.51 -11.44 -7.08
CA ALA A 98 -0.83 -12.01 -7.10
C ALA A 98 -1.85 -10.98 -6.56
N PRO A 99 -3.04 -10.87 -7.17
CA PRO A 99 -4.15 -10.13 -6.57
C PRO A 99 -4.66 -10.83 -5.31
N LEU A 100 -5.34 -10.07 -4.44
CA LEU A 100 -5.94 -10.57 -3.18
C LEU A 100 -7.47 -10.47 -3.19
N PRO A 101 -8.18 -11.32 -3.96
CA PRO A 101 -9.64 -11.30 -4.02
C PRO A 101 -10.32 -11.55 -2.67
N GLY A 102 -9.69 -12.26 -1.73
CA GLY A 102 -10.22 -12.51 -0.40
C GLY A 102 -10.47 -11.24 0.41
N LEU A 103 -9.59 -10.23 0.29
CA LEU A 103 -9.81 -8.91 0.91
C LEU A 103 -11.03 -8.19 0.33
N SER A 104 -11.23 -8.24 -0.99
CA SER A 104 -12.44 -7.69 -1.62
C SER A 104 -13.69 -8.43 -1.13
N ARG A 105 -13.62 -9.76 -1.04
CA ARG A 105 -14.71 -10.60 -0.54
C ARG A 105 -15.04 -10.29 0.92
N PHE A 106 -14.03 -9.97 1.73
CA PHE A 106 -14.23 -9.56 3.12
C PHE A 106 -15.01 -8.25 3.21
N VAL A 107 -14.71 -7.26 2.36
CA VAL A 107 -15.47 -6.00 2.31
C VAL A 107 -16.93 -6.27 1.95
N GLU A 108 -17.18 -7.17 1.00
CA GLU A 108 -18.54 -7.58 0.62
C GLU A 108 -19.26 -8.28 1.78
N PHE A 109 -18.61 -9.23 2.45
CA PHE A 109 -19.15 -9.91 3.63
C PHE A 109 -19.62 -8.91 4.69
N ILE A 110 -18.77 -7.96 5.11
CA ILE A 110 -19.16 -6.96 6.09
C ILE A 110 -20.29 -6.05 5.57
N THR A 111 -20.28 -5.75 4.26
CA THR A 111 -21.35 -4.96 3.64
C THR A 111 -22.69 -5.68 3.75
N VAL A 112 -22.74 -6.98 3.47
CA VAL A 112 -23.95 -7.81 3.60
C VAL A 112 -24.43 -7.87 5.05
N LEU A 113 -23.53 -8.07 6.02
CA LEU A 113 -23.88 -8.06 7.44
C LEU A 113 -24.59 -6.77 7.86
N GLN A 114 -24.18 -5.64 7.27
CA GLN A 114 -24.67 -4.30 7.61
C GLN A 114 -25.90 -3.85 6.80
N ILE A 115 -26.40 -4.64 5.83
CA ILE A 115 -27.60 -4.27 5.04
C ILE A 115 -28.81 -4.04 5.95
N SER A 116 -28.95 -4.87 6.99
CA SER A 116 -30.05 -4.77 7.96
C SER A 116 -29.81 -3.76 9.08
N GLY A 117 -28.76 -2.93 8.98
CA GLY A 117 -28.38 -1.97 10.01
C GLY A 117 -27.62 -2.59 11.19
N ASP A 118 -27.73 -1.96 12.35
CA ASP A 118 -27.10 -2.44 13.59
C ASP A 118 -27.93 -3.58 14.19
N ARG A 119 -27.31 -4.76 14.28
CA ARG A 119 -27.90 -5.96 14.88
C ARG A 119 -26.81 -6.81 15.50
N GLN A 120 -27.21 -7.73 16.37
CA GLN A 120 -26.29 -8.75 16.87
C GLN A 120 -25.84 -9.69 15.74
N LEU A 121 -24.59 -10.13 15.85
CA LEU A 121 -24.01 -11.14 14.98
C LEU A 121 -24.52 -12.52 15.38
N THR A 122 -24.93 -13.31 14.38
CA THR A 122 -25.30 -14.70 14.59
C THR A 122 -24.07 -15.53 15.01
N ASP A 123 -24.27 -16.73 15.54
CA ASP A 123 -23.16 -17.63 15.90
C ASP A 123 -22.26 -17.92 14.68
N LEU A 124 -22.88 -18.19 13.52
CA LEU A 124 -22.16 -18.42 12.26
C LEU A 124 -21.34 -17.19 11.84
N GLU A 125 -21.89 -15.98 11.95
CA GLU A 125 -21.18 -14.75 11.57
C GLU A 125 -20.00 -14.45 12.49
N ARG A 126 -20.16 -14.71 13.80
CA ARG A 126 -19.07 -14.61 14.77
C ARG A 126 -17.98 -15.62 14.47
N GLU A 127 -18.35 -16.86 14.18
CA GLU A 127 -17.41 -17.92 13.82
C GLU A 127 -16.62 -17.57 12.54
N VAL A 128 -17.31 -17.15 11.47
CA VAL A 128 -16.66 -16.73 10.22
C VAL A 128 -15.72 -15.54 10.45
N LEU A 129 -16.13 -14.56 11.24
CA LEU A 129 -15.31 -13.40 11.57
C LEU A 129 -14.07 -13.78 12.41
N GLU A 130 -14.22 -14.71 13.37
CA GLU A 130 -13.12 -15.21 14.19
C GLU A 130 -12.08 -15.96 13.35
N GLN A 131 -12.54 -16.81 12.43
CA GLN A 131 -11.68 -17.56 11.52
C GLN A 131 -10.97 -16.63 10.52
N ALA A 132 -11.69 -15.66 9.94
CA ALA A 132 -11.06 -14.63 9.11
C ALA A 132 -9.98 -13.85 9.89
N ALA A 133 -10.26 -13.52 11.16
CA ALA A 133 -9.32 -12.82 12.03
C ALA A 133 -8.13 -13.68 12.50
N ALA A 134 -8.24 -15.02 12.40
CA ALA A 134 -7.12 -15.94 12.63
C ALA A 134 -6.16 -15.99 11.42
N ILE A 135 -6.66 -15.71 10.21
CA ILE A 135 -5.84 -15.67 8.98
C ILE A 135 -5.09 -14.32 8.84
N ALA A 136 -5.64 -13.24 9.39
CA ALA A 136 -5.08 -11.89 9.23
C ALA A 136 -3.60 -11.72 9.65
N PRO A 137 -3.10 -12.34 10.75
CA PRO A 137 -1.68 -12.29 11.09
C PRO A 137 -0.80 -12.93 10.02
N GLU A 138 -1.21 -14.07 9.47
CA GLU A 138 -0.45 -14.77 8.44
C GLU A 138 -0.36 -13.97 7.14
N LEU A 139 -1.47 -13.33 6.73
CA LEU A 139 -1.49 -12.39 5.61
C LEU A 139 -0.49 -11.24 5.83
N SER A 140 -0.53 -10.62 7.01
CA SER A 140 0.37 -9.51 7.38
C SER A 140 1.85 -9.93 7.37
N ASP A 141 2.17 -11.09 7.94
CA ASP A 141 3.53 -11.61 7.99
C ASP A 141 4.07 -11.94 6.60
N CYS A 142 3.25 -12.58 5.74
CA CYS A 142 3.62 -12.83 4.34
C CYS A 142 3.84 -11.52 3.58
N TYR A 143 2.98 -10.53 3.79
CA TYR A 143 3.08 -9.22 3.17
C TYR A 143 4.36 -8.49 3.59
N SER A 144 4.73 -8.52 4.87
CA SER A 144 5.91 -7.83 5.41
C SER A 144 7.23 -8.30 4.78
N GLY A 145 7.29 -9.56 4.34
CA GLY A 145 8.44 -10.15 3.67
C GLY A 145 8.33 -10.15 2.15
N LEU A 146 7.31 -9.54 1.56
CA LEU A 146 7.02 -9.62 0.13
C LEU A 146 8.05 -8.87 -0.73
N PHE A 147 8.62 -7.78 -0.20
CA PHE A 147 9.55 -6.93 -0.92
C PHE A 147 10.99 -7.07 -0.42
N HIS A 148 11.94 -7.25 -1.35
CA HIS A 148 13.36 -7.20 -1.04
C HIS A 148 13.85 -5.75 -0.97
N SER A 149 14.93 -5.48 -0.23
CA SER A 149 15.60 -4.17 -0.19
C SER A 149 16.11 -3.70 -1.57
N SER A 150 16.17 -4.60 -2.55
CA SER A 150 16.50 -4.31 -3.96
C SER A 150 15.30 -3.97 -4.85
N GLY A 151 14.09 -3.90 -4.29
CA GLY A 151 12.87 -3.53 -5.01
C GLY A 151 12.19 -4.68 -5.78
N LYS A 152 12.55 -5.93 -5.50
CA LYS A 152 11.98 -7.13 -6.15
C LYS A 152 11.01 -7.86 -5.24
N ILE A 153 9.95 -8.42 -5.82
CA ILE A 153 9.02 -9.31 -5.13
C ILE A 153 9.67 -10.67 -4.89
N ILE A 154 9.50 -11.18 -3.67
CA ILE A 154 9.93 -12.53 -3.28
C ILE A 154 8.83 -13.52 -3.66
N GLY A 155 9.07 -14.33 -4.70
CA GLY A 155 8.08 -15.27 -5.25
C GLY A 155 7.46 -16.21 -4.22
N SER A 156 8.27 -16.82 -3.35
CA SER A 156 7.77 -17.72 -2.30
C SER A 156 6.88 -17.02 -1.27
N LYS A 157 7.07 -15.73 -1.03
CA LYS A 157 6.20 -14.92 -0.17
C LYS A 157 4.92 -14.51 -0.87
N ASN A 158 4.98 -14.25 -2.17
CA ASN A 158 3.79 -14.02 -3.00
C ASN A 158 2.89 -15.28 -3.07
N GLU A 159 3.47 -16.47 -3.24
CA GLU A 159 2.73 -17.74 -3.19
C GLU A 159 2.08 -17.98 -1.82
N ALA A 160 2.83 -17.77 -0.74
CA ALA A 160 2.28 -17.90 0.62
C ALA A 160 1.16 -16.87 0.90
N LEU A 161 1.34 -15.64 0.43
CA LEU A 161 0.33 -14.58 0.53
C LEU A 161 -0.95 -14.98 -0.22
N GLN A 162 -0.82 -15.49 -1.44
CA GLN A 162 -1.95 -15.97 -2.24
C GLN A 162 -2.67 -17.13 -1.55
N ALA A 163 -1.94 -18.09 -0.98
CA ALA A 163 -2.53 -19.22 -0.27
C ALA A 163 -3.27 -18.78 1.02
N ALA A 164 -2.77 -17.76 1.72
CA ALA A 164 -3.45 -17.18 2.87
C ALA A 164 -4.73 -16.42 2.46
N ASP A 165 -4.68 -15.66 1.36
CA ASP A 165 -5.86 -14.96 0.82
C ASP A 165 -6.93 -15.93 0.30
N GLN A 166 -6.52 -17.03 -0.32
CA GLN A 166 -7.44 -18.07 -0.75
C GLN A 166 -8.17 -18.71 0.43
N ARG A 167 -7.48 -19.02 1.53
CA ARG A 167 -8.14 -19.50 2.76
C ARG A 167 -9.09 -18.47 3.37
N LEU A 168 -8.77 -17.19 3.25
CA LEU A 168 -9.69 -16.12 3.66
C LEU A 168 -10.95 -16.16 2.79
N ALA A 169 -10.82 -16.23 1.48
CA ALA A 169 -11.95 -16.34 0.56
C ALA A 169 -12.81 -17.58 0.86
N GLU A 170 -12.20 -18.76 1.02
CA GLU A 170 -12.89 -20.00 1.38
C GLU A 170 -13.63 -19.92 2.72
N THR A 171 -13.05 -19.22 3.71
CA THR A 171 -13.71 -18.97 4.99
C THR A 171 -14.94 -18.08 4.84
N LEU A 172 -14.89 -17.10 3.95
CA LEU A 172 -16.01 -16.20 3.69
C LEU A 172 -17.11 -16.86 2.85
N GLU A 173 -16.76 -17.75 1.92
CA GLU A 173 -17.75 -18.46 1.10
C GLU A 173 -18.71 -19.32 1.93
N ARG A 174 -18.27 -19.83 3.08
CA ARG A 174 -19.17 -20.55 4.02
C ARG A 174 -20.36 -19.70 4.50
N TYR A 175 -20.22 -18.38 4.53
CA TYR A 175 -21.33 -17.49 4.84
C TYR A 175 -22.28 -17.31 3.65
N PHE A 176 -21.75 -17.21 2.44
CA PHE A 176 -22.54 -16.98 1.22
C PHE A 176 -23.23 -18.25 0.71
N HIS A 177 -22.64 -19.41 0.99
CA HIS A 177 -23.13 -20.74 0.64
C HIS A 177 -23.06 -21.65 1.87
N PRO A 178 -23.97 -21.48 2.85
CA PRO A 178 -24.06 -22.39 3.98
C PRO A 178 -24.57 -23.76 3.48
N GLU A 179 -23.79 -24.82 3.73
CA GLU A 179 -24.21 -26.22 3.50
C GLU A 179 -25.30 -26.67 4.50
#